data_AF-A0A8H5D8K3-F1
#
_entry.id   AF-A0A8H5D8K3-F1
#
_cell.length_a   1.000
_cell.length_b   1.000
_cell.length_c   1.000
_cell.angle_alpha   90.00
_cell.angle_beta   90.00
_cell.angle_gamma   90.00
#
_symmetry.space_group_name_H-M   'P 1'
#
loop_
_entity.id
_entity.type
_entity.pdbx_description
1 polymer ?
#
loop_
_entity_poly.entity_id
_entity_poly.type
_entity_poly.pdbx_seq_one_letter_code
_entity_poly.pdbx_strand_id
1 'polypeptide(L)'
;MLQYFWTVLALITAFYPYSLPTHFERIGCVGDLASKSLEQVVDCLDEYTVGPDHYNEQSYASAQPNLTELTAFIDLVTSLLYVDGNCTSLRVPASLAQHFQISLFSESEVENNSYCILYEHTSWNSSYVKGWGFMAVPASRPSNETSTLHLSVPHPAYDLHTPQQATALFSRTRARSLFITGRSRLALRNSTSCIQSDRTTYYVTDPCHDNHEPFHVANLAIYRWQQANGGCPSSTCAFIQMHGKGPSTCPTDQVFLSSGLARSSSSAAWYTDDVDRPIKRLKANLQLAFPSWNISMPSDSSCILTATSNVFGRFVNGIDASQVCTTESNASLTTGEFVHIEQARISREVDSHDGWIRALRETFGMEIVNRD
;
A
#
# COMPACT_ATOMS: atom_id res chain seq x y z
N MET A 1 -32.56 58.03 27.90
CA MET A 1 -33.27 56.77 28.22
C MET A 1 -33.48 56.02 26.92
N LEU A 2 -32.53 55.17 26.51
CA LEU A 2 -32.67 54.27 25.36
C LEU A 2 -32.25 52.88 25.83
N GLN A 3 -33.20 51.95 25.88
CA GLN A 3 -32.99 50.53 26.14
C GLN A 3 -32.75 49.82 24.80
N TYR A 4 -31.63 49.13 24.67
CA TYR A 4 -31.35 48.22 23.55
C TYR A 4 -31.76 46.80 23.95
N PHE A 5 -32.71 46.23 23.22
CA PHE A 5 -33.05 44.80 23.26
C PHE A 5 -32.04 44.01 22.41
N TRP A 6 -31.40 43.00 23.00
CA TRP A 6 -30.65 41.98 22.29
C TRP A 6 -31.51 40.72 22.18
N THR A 7 -31.96 40.39 20.97
CA THR A 7 -32.54 39.08 20.64
C THR A 7 -31.42 38.09 20.30
N VAL A 8 -31.29 37.03 21.09
CA VAL A 8 -30.44 35.88 20.80
C VAL A 8 -31.15 34.99 19.78
N LEU A 9 -30.61 34.90 18.56
CA LEU A 9 -31.06 33.94 17.56
C LEU A 9 -30.36 32.60 17.83
N ALA A 10 -31.09 31.63 18.38
CA ALA A 10 -30.61 30.25 18.48
C ALA A 10 -30.68 29.59 17.10
N LEU A 11 -29.51 29.33 16.49
CA LEU A 11 -29.39 28.48 15.32
C LEU A 11 -29.64 27.02 15.74
N ILE A 12 -30.82 26.51 15.41
CA ILE A 12 -31.14 25.08 15.49
C ILE A 12 -30.48 24.41 14.29
N THR A 13 -29.32 23.79 14.47
CA THR A 13 -28.74 22.87 13.50
C THR A 13 -29.56 21.59 13.50
N ALA A 14 -30.37 21.38 12.46
CA ALA A 14 -31.08 20.14 12.25
C ALA A 14 -30.07 19.00 12.03
N PHE A 15 -29.94 18.11 13.02
CA PHE A 15 -29.29 16.82 12.85
C PHE A 15 -30.18 15.95 11.95
N TYR A 16 -29.88 15.90 10.65
CA TYR A 16 -30.41 14.84 9.80
C TYR A 16 -29.63 13.56 10.12
N PRO A 17 -30.29 12.47 10.56
CA PRO A 17 -29.61 11.19 10.69
C PRO A 17 -29.10 10.78 9.31
N TYR A 18 -27.81 10.44 9.22
CA TYR A 18 -27.24 9.81 8.03
C TYR A 18 -27.92 8.45 7.84
N SER A 19 -28.94 8.41 6.99
CA SER A 19 -29.51 7.17 6.46
C SER A 19 -28.47 6.53 5.55
N LEU A 20 -28.11 5.26 5.77
CA LEU A 20 -27.28 4.53 4.81
C LEU A 20 -27.96 4.54 3.43
N PRO A 21 -27.22 4.76 2.33
CA PRO A 21 -27.79 4.70 1.00
C PRO A 21 -28.43 3.33 0.73
N THR A 22 -29.61 3.30 0.14
CA THR A 22 -30.26 2.06 -0.29
C THR A 22 -29.79 1.60 -1.68
N HIS A 23 -28.99 2.41 -2.37
CA HIS A 23 -28.49 2.15 -3.72
C HIS A 23 -26.98 2.46 -3.80
N PHE A 24 -26.21 1.48 -4.25
CA PHE A 24 -24.79 1.60 -4.58
C PHE A 24 -24.61 1.43 -6.08
N GLU A 25 -23.67 2.20 -6.64
CA GLU A 25 -23.26 2.04 -8.03
C GLU A 25 -22.24 0.90 -8.15
N ARG A 26 -22.24 0.19 -9.27
CA ARG A 26 -21.28 -0.89 -9.54
C ARG A 26 -20.08 -0.31 -10.26
N ILE A 27 -18.89 -0.60 -9.76
CA ILE A 27 -17.63 -0.19 -10.37
C ILE A 27 -17.31 -1.16 -11.51
N GLY A 28 -17.23 -0.65 -12.73
CA GLY A 28 -17.04 -1.41 -13.97
C GLY A 28 -15.58 -1.61 -14.38
N CYS A 29 -14.59 -1.42 -13.52
CA CYS A 29 -13.18 -1.41 -13.94
C CYS A 29 -12.63 -2.76 -14.41
N VAL A 30 -13.13 -3.87 -13.83
CA VAL A 30 -12.64 -5.23 -14.08
C VAL A 30 -13.63 -5.98 -14.97
N GLY A 31 -13.23 -6.27 -16.20
CA GLY A 31 -14.06 -6.98 -17.19
C GLY A 31 -14.84 -6.09 -18.15
N ASP A 32 -14.69 -4.76 -18.06
CA ASP A 32 -15.09 -3.86 -19.16
C ASP A 32 -14.14 -4.05 -20.35
N LEU A 33 -14.71 -4.03 -21.56
CA LEU A 33 -13.97 -4.14 -22.83
C LEU A 33 -12.97 -2.99 -23.03
N ALA A 34 -13.09 -1.92 -22.23
CA ALA A 34 -12.19 -0.77 -22.25
C ALA A 34 -10.81 -1.06 -21.62
N SER A 35 -10.72 -1.90 -20.58
CA SER A 35 -9.48 -2.19 -19.87
C SER A 35 -8.69 -3.29 -20.56
N LYS A 36 -7.53 -2.95 -21.13
CA LYS A 36 -6.65 -3.86 -21.88
C LYS A 36 -5.43 -4.33 -21.10
N SER A 37 -5.01 -3.57 -20.08
CA SER A 37 -3.89 -3.90 -19.18
C SER A 37 -4.27 -3.73 -17.71
N LEU A 38 -3.47 -4.32 -16.81
CA LEU A 38 -3.70 -4.18 -15.38
C LEU A 38 -3.52 -2.74 -14.91
N GLU A 39 -2.61 -1.97 -15.51
CA GLU A 39 -2.43 -0.55 -15.23
C GLU A 39 -3.72 0.24 -15.50
N GLN A 40 -4.45 -0.05 -16.59
CA GLN A 40 -5.73 0.60 -16.88
C GLN A 40 -6.84 0.21 -15.89
N VAL A 41 -6.85 -1.06 -15.45
CA VAL A 41 -7.75 -1.49 -14.37
C VAL A 41 -7.47 -0.68 -13.09
N VAL A 42 -6.19 -0.53 -12.74
CA VAL A 42 -5.79 0.23 -11.56
C VAL A 42 -6.07 1.72 -11.70
N ASP A 43 -5.84 2.32 -12.87
CA ASP A 43 -6.22 3.71 -13.14
C ASP A 43 -7.72 3.94 -12.87
N CYS A 44 -8.57 3.06 -13.40
CA CYS A 44 -10.01 3.13 -13.16
C CYS A 44 -10.37 2.92 -11.68
N LEU A 45 -9.75 1.96 -10.99
CA LEU A 45 -10.01 1.70 -9.57
C LEU A 45 -9.52 2.86 -8.67
N ASP A 46 -8.42 3.52 -9.02
CA ASP A 46 -7.86 4.64 -8.24
C ASP A 46 -8.77 5.89 -8.28
N GLU A 47 -9.58 6.06 -9.32
CA GLU A 47 -10.58 7.15 -9.41
C GLU A 47 -11.62 7.09 -8.28
N TYR A 48 -11.87 5.91 -7.72
CA TYR A 48 -12.83 5.71 -6.63
C TYR A 48 -12.19 5.81 -5.24
N THR A 49 -10.87 6.05 -5.13
CA THR A 49 -10.18 6.22 -3.86
C THR A 49 -10.90 7.26 -3.00
N VAL A 50 -11.27 6.88 -1.77
CA VAL A 50 -11.98 7.79 -0.85
C VAL A 50 -11.11 9.00 -0.54
N GLY A 51 -11.59 10.18 -0.93
CA GLY A 51 -10.84 11.42 -0.85
C GLY A 51 -10.69 11.99 0.58
N PRO A 52 -9.92 13.07 0.73
CA PRO A 52 -9.78 13.79 2.00
C PRO A 52 -11.13 14.26 2.54
N ASP A 53 -11.27 14.24 3.86
CA ASP A 53 -12.42 14.80 4.60
C ASP A 53 -13.79 14.19 4.19
N HIS A 54 -13.77 13.00 3.58
CA HIS A 54 -14.97 12.28 3.15
C HIS A 54 -15.77 11.73 4.35
N TYR A 55 -15.07 11.22 5.36
CA TYR A 55 -15.72 10.63 6.52
C TYR A 55 -15.90 11.64 7.66
N ASN A 56 -17.00 11.50 8.39
CA ASN A 56 -17.09 11.82 9.81
C ASN A 56 -16.92 10.54 10.65
N GLU A 57 -16.93 10.66 11.98
CA GLU A 57 -16.78 9.52 12.90
C GLU A 57 -17.81 8.41 12.67
N GLN A 58 -19.08 8.77 12.42
CA GLN A 58 -20.15 7.80 12.23
C GLN A 58 -20.00 7.04 10.90
N SER A 59 -19.72 7.75 9.81
CA SER A 59 -19.51 7.13 8.50
C SER A 59 -18.22 6.30 8.47
N TYR A 60 -17.16 6.77 9.13
CA TYR A 60 -15.92 6.00 9.29
C TYR A 60 -16.15 4.72 10.07
N ALA A 61 -16.85 4.79 11.21
CA ALA A 61 -17.18 3.59 11.99
C ALA A 61 -18.02 2.59 11.19
N SER A 62 -18.90 3.06 10.31
CA SER A 62 -19.70 2.20 9.40
C SER A 62 -18.86 1.62 8.25
N ALA A 63 -17.82 2.33 7.84
CA ALA A 63 -16.89 1.90 6.81
C ALA A 63 -15.81 0.94 7.34
N GLN A 64 -15.54 0.90 8.65
CA GLN A 64 -14.62 -0.07 9.24
C GLN A 64 -15.21 -1.50 9.24
N PRO A 65 -14.38 -2.54 9.08
CA PRO A 65 -14.85 -3.92 9.18
C PRO A 65 -15.28 -4.24 10.60
N ASN A 66 -16.43 -4.89 10.75
CA ASN A 66 -16.72 -5.63 11.97
C ASN A 66 -15.88 -6.92 12.05
N LEU A 67 -15.92 -7.64 13.18
CA LEU A 67 -15.10 -8.84 13.38
C LEU A 67 -15.34 -9.93 12.31
N THR A 68 -16.58 -10.15 11.88
CA THR A 68 -16.91 -11.15 10.86
C THR A 68 -16.39 -10.74 9.49
N GLU A 69 -16.53 -9.47 9.13
CA GLU A 69 -15.98 -8.92 7.89
C GLU A 69 -14.44 -8.95 7.89
N LEU A 70 -13.81 -8.60 9.00
CA LEU A 70 -12.35 -8.57 9.14
C LEU A 70 -11.74 -9.97 8.96
N THR A 71 -12.31 -10.98 9.62
CA THR A 71 -11.89 -12.38 9.46
C THR A 71 -12.05 -12.83 8.01
N ALA A 72 -13.22 -12.57 7.41
CA ALA A 72 -13.48 -12.91 6.01
C ALA A 72 -12.50 -12.21 5.05
N PHE A 73 -12.11 -10.97 5.35
CA PHE A 73 -11.18 -10.20 4.53
C PHE A 73 -9.75 -10.76 4.61
N ILE A 74 -9.29 -11.09 5.82
CA ILE A 74 -8.01 -11.78 6.05
C ILE A 74 -7.97 -13.12 5.32
N ASP A 75 -9.03 -13.91 5.42
CA ASP A 75 -9.14 -15.22 4.77
C ASP A 75 -9.11 -15.09 3.25
N LEU A 76 -9.77 -14.08 2.68
CA LEU A 76 -9.74 -13.82 1.24
C LEU A 76 -8.35 -13.37 0.76
N VAL A 77 -7.74 -12.40 1.44
CA VAL A 77 -6.37 -11.94 1.13
C VAL A 77 -5.40 -13.12 1.16
N THR A 78 -5.49 -13.97 2.18
CA THR A 78 -4.66 -15.18 2.31
C THR A 78 -4.96 -16.19 1.20
N SER A 79 -6.24 -16.42 0.87
CA SER A 79 -6.66 -17.37 -0.17
C SER A 79 -6.18 -16.96 -1.56
N LEU A 80 -6.15 -15.65 -1.86
CA LEU A 80 -5.59 -15.15 -3.12
C LEU A 80 -4.13 -15.56 -3.30
N LEU A 81 -3.32 -15.55 -2.23
CA LEU A 81 -1.90 -15.92 -2.31
C LEU A 81 -1.66 -17.40 -2.65
N TYR A 82 -2.68 -18.24 -2.47
CA TYR A 82 -2.67 -19.66 -2.86
C TYR A 82 -3.13 -19.92 -4.29
N VAL A 83 -3.61 -18.90 -5.03
CA VAL A 83 -4.06 -19.06 -6.42
C VAL A 83 -2.93 -19.60 -7.30
N ASP A 84 -3.27 -20.57 -8.15
CA ASP A 84 -2.40 -21.09 -9.21
C ASP A 84 -3.27 -21.65 -10.35
N GLY A 85 -3.20 -21.05 -11.53
CA GLY A 85 -4.05 -21.31 -12.69
C GLY A 85 -5.24 -20.35 -12.83
N ASN A 86 -6.08 -20.21 -11.79
CA ASN A 86 -7.20 -19.25 -11.76
C ASN A 86 -7.79 -19.07 -10.34
N CYS A 87 -8.60 -18.02 -10.16
CA CYS A 87 -9.34 -17.72 -8.91
C CYS A 87 -10.87 -17.87 -9.04
N THR A 88 -11.39 -18.48 -10.11
CA THR A 88 -12.84 -18.55 -10.36
C THR A 88 -13.58 -19.43 -9.34
N SER A 89 -12.85 -20.32 -8.67
CA SER A 89 -13.34 -21.16 -7.57
C SER A 89 -13.40 -20.41 -6.22
N LEU A 90 -12.65 -19.31 -6.06
CA LEU A 90 -12.72 -18.52 -4.85
C LEU A 90 -14.09 -17.84 -4.74
N ARG A 91 -14.64 -17.87 -3.53
CA ARG A 91 -15.95 -17.27 -3.22
C ARG A 91 -15.76 -16.16 -2.21
N VAL A 92 -16.28 -14.99 -2.52
CA VAL A 92 -16.37 -13.89 -1.55
C VAL A 92 -17.43 -14.27 -0.50
N PRO A 93 -17.09 -14.32 0.80
CA PRO A 93 -18.05 -14.64 1.85
C PRO A 93 -19.22 -13.65 1.87
N ALA A 94 -20.39 -14.11 2.31
CA ALA A 94 -21.62 -13.30 2.30
C ALA A 94 -21.49 -11.98 3.08
N SER A 95 -20.65 -11.95 4.12
CA SER A 95 -20.34 -10.72 4.88
C SER A 95 -19.63 -9.65 4.06
N LEU A 96 -18.96 -10.02 2.96
CA LEU A 96 -18.22 -9.10 2.09
C LEU A 96 -18.85 -8.95 0.70
N ALA A 97 -19.67 -9.92 0.27
CA ALA A 97 -20.17 -10.03 -1.10
C ALA A 97 -20.99 -8.83 -1.59
N GLN A 98 -21.51 -8.01 -0.67
CA GLN A 98 -22.18 -6.76 -1.03
C GLN A 98 -21.20 -5.75 -1.66
N HIS A 99 -19.98 -5.67 -1.13
CA HIS A 99 -19.01 -4.62 -1.46
C HIS A 99 -17.76 -5.14 -2.15
N PHE A 100 -17.43 -6.43 -2.03
CA PHE A 100 -16.22 -7.02 -2.62
C PHE A 100 -16.53 -8.07 -3.67
N GLN A 101 -15.65 -8.15 -4.66
CA GLN A 101 -15.67 -9.15 -5.73
C GLN A 101 -14.25 -9.67 -5.99
N ILE A 102 -14.15 -10.93 -6.41
CA ILE A 102 -12.93 -11.49 -7.00
C ILE A 102 -13.18 -11.65 -8.49
N SER A 103 -12.23 -11.25 -9.31
CA SER A 103 -12.32 -11.42 -10.77
C SER A 103 -10.99 -11.83 -11.37
N LEU A 104 -11.07 -12.73 -12.34
CA LEU A 104 -9.95 -13.06 -13.21
C LEU A 104 -9.91 -12.01 -14.32
N PHE A 105 -8.79 -11.31 -14.44
CA PHE A 105 -8.52 -10.35 -15.50
C PHE A 105 -7.39 -10.89 -16.37
N SER A 106 -7.58 -10.92 -17.69
CA SER A 106 -6.56 -11.33 -18.65
C SER A 106 -6.21 -10.14 -19.53
N GLU A 107 -4.92 -9.83 -19.64
CA GLU A 107 -4.47 -8.76 -20.53
C GLU A 107 -4.69 -9.16 -21.98
N SER A 108 -5.22 -8.23 -22.77
CA SER A 108 -5.59 -8.50 -24.17
C SER A 108 -4.41 -8.57 -25.13
N GLU A 109 -3.27 -7.98 -24.75
CA GLU A 109 -2.09 -7.79 -25.62
C GLU A 109 -0.90 -8.68 -25.23
N VAL A 110 -0.99 -9.43 -24.12
CA VAL A 110 0.09 -10.29 -23.62
C VAL A 110 -0.45 -11.67 -23.31
N GLU A 111 -0.09 -12.65 -24.14
CA GLU A 111 -0.48 -14.05 -23.92
C GLU A 111 -0.04 -14.53 -22.53
N ASN A 112 -0.93 -15.27 -21.86
CA ASN A 112 -0.72 -15.85 -20.54
C ASN A 112 -0.44 -14.83 -19.41
N ASN A 113 -0.73 -13.54 -19.59
CA ASN A 113 -0.68 -12.57 -18.50
C ASN A 113 -2.08 -12.34 -17.93
N SER A 114 -2.33 -12.94 -16.77
CA SER A 114 -3.63 -12.83 -16.10
C SER A 114 -3.46 -12.69 -14.60
N TYR A 115 -4.43 -12.03 -13.98
CA TYR A 115 -4.39 -11.60 -12.60
C TYR A 115 -5.71 -11.92 -11.91
N CYS A 116 -5.60 -12.31 -10.66
CA CYS A 116 -6.72 -12.47 -9.77
C CYS A 116 -6.82 -11.25 -8.87
N ILE A 117 -7.93 -10.53 -9.01
CA ILE A 117 -8.12 -9.22 -8.39
C ILE A 117 -9.27 -9.32 -7.39
N LEU A 118 -8.96 -9.12 -6.10
CA LEU A 118 -9.93 -8.84 -5.05
C LEU A 118 -10.08 -7.33 -4.96
N TYR A 119 -11.27 -6.80 -5.20
CA TYR A 119 -11.51 -5.36 -5.18
C TYR A 119 -12.87 -5.01 -4.62
N GLU A 120 -12.98 -3.79 -4.11
CA GLU A 120 -14.27 -3.22 -3.78
C GLU A 120 -14.99 -2.80 -5.08
N HIS A 121 -16.17 -3.34 -5.32
CA HIS A 121 -16.89 -3.21 -6.59
C HIS A 121 -18.14 -2.33 -6.49
N THR A 122 -18.28 -1.61 -5.38
CA THR A 122 -19.39 -0.69 -5.13
C THR A 122 -18.89 0.70 -4.79
N SER A 123 -19.59 1.71 -5.29
CA SER A 123 -19.32 3.11 -4.99
C SER A 123 -20.57 3.86 -4.54
N TRP A 124 -20.33 4.98 -3.86
CA TRP A 124 -21.32 6.00 -3.54
C TRP A 124 -20.68 7.38 -3.71
N ASN A 125 -21.35 8.28 -4.44
CA ASN A 125 -20.82 9.60 -4.81
C ASN A 125 -19.40 9.54 -5.40
N SER A 126 -19.18 8.61 -6.34
CA SER A 126 -17.88 8.43 -7.02
C SER A 126 -16.72 8.05 -6.10
N SER A 127 -16.98 7.50 -4.91
CA SER A 127 -15.95 6.94 -4.03
C SER A 127 -16.34 5.54 -3.58
N TYR A 128 -15.35 4.73 -3.19
CA TYR A 128 -15.61 3.46 -2.53
C TYR A 128 -16.51 3.64 -1.30
N VAL A 129 -17.40 2.68 -1.07
CA VAL A 129 -18.32 2.69 0.08
C VAL A 129 -17.58 2.41 1.38
N LYS A 130 -16.63 1.48 1.36
CA LYS A 130 -15.79 1.05 2.46
C LYS A 130 -14.40 1.64 2.32
N GLY A 131 -13.78 1.62 1.14
CA GLY A 131 -12.42 2.12 0.92
C GLY A 131 -11.35 1.26 1.58
N TRP A 132 -11.48 -0.07 1.56
CA TRP A 132 -10.43 -0.98 2.10
C TRP A 132 -9.34 -1.28 1.07
N GLY A 133 -9.62 -1.00 -0.20
CA GLY A 133 -8.68 -1.13 -1.30
C GLY A 133 -8.87 -2.40 -2.10
N PHE A 134 -7.81 -2.76 -2.81
CA PHE A 134 -7.79 -3.93 -3.67
C PHE A 134 -6.44 -4.63 -3.64
N MET A 135 -6.48 -5.91 -4.00
CA MET A 135 -5.32 -6.78 -4.09
C MET A 135 -5.29 -7.46 -5.45
N ALA A 136 -4.11 -7.53 -6.07
CA ALA A 136 -3.87 -8.33 -7.26
C ALA A 136 -2.76 -9.36 -6.99
N VAL A 137 -2.94 -10.56 -7.55
CA VAL A 137 -1.92 -11.63 -7.61
C VAL A 137 -1.85 -12.18 -9.03
N PRO A 138 -0.71 -12.68 -9.50
CA PRO A 138 -0.66 -13.45 -10.75
C PRO A 138 -1.65 -14.63 -10.68
N ALA A 139 -2.42 -14.86 -11.74
CA ALA A 139 -3.39 -15.96 -11.76
C ALA A 139 -2.71 -17.33 -11.86
N SER A 140 -1.51 -17.39 -12.45
CA SER A 140 -0.71 -18.60 -12.59
C SER A 140 0.71 -18.34 -12.11
N ARG A 141 1.33 -19.36 -11.51
CA ARG A 141 2.71 -19.28 -11.01
C ARG A 141 3.61 -20.17 -11.85
N PRO A 142 4.60 -19.61 -12.57
CA PRO A 142 5.61 -20.41 -13.24
C PRO A 142 6.34 -21.30 -12.21
N SER A 143 6.58 -22.56 -12.55
CA SER A 143 7.28 -23.51 -11.67
C SER A 143 8.72 -23.10 -11.35
N ASN A 144 9.31 -22.19 -12.13
CA ASN A 144 10.64 -21.62 -11.94
C ASN A 144 10.64 -20.23 -11.29
N GLU A 145 9.47 -19.67 -10.95
CA GLU A 145 9.40 -18.35 -10.31
C GLU A 145 9.79 -18.44 -8.84
N THR A 146 10.94 -17.86 -8.51
CA THR A 146 11.53 -17.87 -7.17
C THR A 146 11.35 -16.56 -6.41
N SER A 147 10.90 -15.49 -7.10
CA SER A 147 10.68 -14.19 -6.46
C SER A 147 9.37 -14.15 -5.68
N THR A 148 9.46 -13.62 -4.46
CA THR A 148 8.32 -13.38 -3.58
C THR A 148 8.28 -11.91 -3.15
N LEU A 149 8.37 -11.01 -4.13
CA LEU A 149 8.15 -9.60 -3.89
C LEU A 149 6.69 -9.30 -3.58
N HIS A 150 6.46 -8.50 -2.54
CA HIS A 150 5.15 -7.98 -2.20
C HIS A 150 5.19 -6.47 -2.27
N LEU A 151 4.40 -5.88 -3.17
CA LEU A 151 4.30 -4.43 -3.32
C LEU A 151 3.04 -3.93 -2.63
N SER A 152 3.14 -2.76 -1.99
CA SER A 152 1.96 -2.10 -1.44
C SER A 152 2.03 -0.58 -1.54
N VAL A 153 0.85 0.04 -1.68
CA VAL A 153 0.67 1.48 -1.83
C VAL A 153 -0.29 2.00 -0.76
N PRO A 154 0.22 2.64 0.30
CA PRO A 154 -0.60 3.09 1.41
C PRO A 154 -1.28 4.45 1.18
N HIS A 155 -0.81 5.28 0.25
CA HIS A 155 -1.29 6.65 0.12
C HIS A 155 -1.73 7.00 -1.32
N PRO A 156 -2.66 6.26 -1.94
CA PRO A 156 -3.27 6.65 -3.21
C PRO A 156 -3.94 8.03 -3.09
N ALA A 157 -4.04 8.73 -4.22
CA ALA A 157 -4.45 10.14 -4.33
C ALA A 157 -3.59 11.19 -3.59
N TYR A 158 -2.85 10.82 -2.54
CA TYR A 158 -1.92 11.71 -1.82
C TYR A 158 -0.50 11.61 -2.40
N ASP A 159 -0.03 10.38 -2.62
CA ASP A 159 1.26 10.06 -3.22
C ASP A 159 1.12 9.82 -4.72
N LEU A 160 0.44 10.73 -5.44
CA LEU A 160 0.14 10.68 -6.88
C LEU A 160 1.08 9.80 -7.74
N HIS A 161 0.52 8.97 -8.61
CA HIS A 161 1.25 8.03 -9.49
C HIS A 161 1.90 6.81 -8.81
N THR A 162 1.89 6.68 -7.47
CA THR A 162 2.36 5.44 -6.83
C THR A 162 1.50 4.21 -7.14
N PRO A 163 0.16 4.26 -7.27
CA PRO A 163 -0.64 3.11 -7.71
C PRO A 163 -0.19 2.58 -9.08
N GLN A 164 -0.05 3.49 -10.05
CA GLN A 164 0.34 3.19 -11.42
C GLN A 164 1.74 2.60 -11.49
N GLN A 165 2.70 3.23 -10.81
CA GLN A 165 4.08 2.73 -10.75
C GLN A 165 4.13 1.34 -10.09
N ALA A 166 3.50 1.16 -8.93
CA ALA A 166 3.49 -0.13 -8.24
C ALA A 166 2.84 -1.22 -9.10
N THR A 167 1.83 -0.87 -9.89
CA THR A 167 1.16 -1.79 -10.82
C THR A 167 2.06 -2.20 -11.98
N ALA A 168 2.74 -1.25 -12.62
CA ALA A 168 3.71 -1.55 -13.68
C ALA A 168 4.87 -2.40 -13.16
N LEU A 169 5.34 -2.11 -11.93
CA LEU A 169 6.36 -2.93 -11.28
C LEU A 169 5.85 -4.32 -10.98
N PHE A 170 4.66 -4.45 -10.39
CA PHE A 170 4.03 -5.74 -10.09
C PHE A 170 3.87 -6.60 -11.35
N SER A 171 3.28 -6.05 -12.41
CA SER A 171 2.97 -6.77 -13.65
C SER A 171 4.24 -7.24 -14.37
N ARG A 172 5.27 -6.39 -14.42
CA ARG A 172 6.49 -6.63 -15.21
C ARG A 172 7.61 -7.29 -14.42
N THR A 173 7.59 -7.26 -13.09
CA THR A 173 8.50 -8.07 -12.25
C THR A 173 7.91 -9.41 -11.84
N ARG A 174 6.61 -9.62 -12.13
CA ARG A 174 5.82 -10.76 -11.62
C ARG A 174 5.93 -10.88 -10.10
N ALA A 175 5.84 -9.75 -9.42
CA ALA A 175 5.77 -9.74 -7.97
C ALA A 175 4.58 -10.59 -7.50
N ARG A 176 4.71 -11.16 -6.31
CA ARG A 176 3.77 -12.13 -5.74
C ARG A 176 2.42 -11.52 -5.40
N SER A 177 2.42 -10.26 -4.95
CA SER A 177 1.19 -9.52 -4.70
C SER A 177 1.39 -8.03 -4.83
N LEU A 178 0.29 -7.35 -5.18
CA LEU A 178 0.12 -5.91 -5.08
C LEU A 178 -1.08 -5.63 -4.18
N PHE A 179 -0.93 -4.75 -3.20
CA PHE A 179 -2.03 -4.26 -2.36
C PHE A 179 -2.07 -2.73 -2.34
N ILE A 180 -3.18 -2.14 -2.74
CA ILE A 180 -3.36 -0.68 -2.79
C ILE A 180 -4.56 -0.35 -1.89
N THR A 181 -4.39 0.56 -0.92
CA THR A 181 -5.51 0.95 -0.05
C THR A 181 -6.62 1.65 -0.86
N GLY A 182 -7.84 1.69 -0.33
CA GLY A 182 -8.99 2.29 -1.02
C GLY A 182 -9.32 3.70 -0.55
N ARG A 183 -8.52 4.27 0.35
CA ARG A 183 -8.79 5.58 0.95
C ARG A 183 -7.52 6.39 1.17
N SER A 184 -7.66 7.70 1.06
CA SER A 184 -6.62 8.64 1.44
C SER A 184 -6.37 8.60 2.94
N ARG A 185 -5.10 8.80 3.35
CA ARG A 185 -4.74 9.02 4.76
C ARG A 185 -5.47 10.20 5.40
N LEU A 186 -6.02 11.10 4.59
CA LEU A 186 -6.75 12.29 5.01
C LEU A 186 -8.28 12.09 5.00
N ALA A 187 -8.78 10.88 4.74
CA ALA A 187 -10.22 10.63 4.63
C ALA A 187 -10.98 10.91 5.94
N LEU A 188 -10.34 10.77 7.10
CA LEU A 188 -10.79 11.28 8.39
C LEU A 188 -9.61 11.84 9.18
N ARG A 189 -9.65 13.12 9.56
CA ARG A 189 -8.55 13.81 10.26
C ARG A 189 -8.56 13.68 11.78
N ASN A 190 -9.21 12.65 12.31
CA ASN A 190 -9.11 12.34 13.74
C ASN A 190 -7.74 11.74 14.02
N SER A 191 -7.09 12.20 15.09
CA SER A 191 -5.81 11.65 15.52
C SER A 191 -5.94 10.16 15.85
N THR A 192 -5.01 9.34 15.38
CA THR A 192 -4.95 7.93 15.79
C THR A 192 -4.46 7.79 17.23
N SER A 193 -4.94 6.74 17.92
CA SER A 193 -4.38 6.30 19.19
C SER A 193 -3.08 5.53 19.04
N CYS A 194 -2.76 5.06 17.83
CA CYS A 194 -1.51 4.39 17.48
C CYS A 194 -0.47 5.43 17.04
N ILE A 195 0.83 5.23 17.30
CA ILE A 195 1.89 6.18 16.93
C ILE A 195 1.59 7.61 17.41
N GLN A 196 1.64 7.85 18.72
CA GLN A 196 1.46 9.20 19.24
C GLN A 196 2.76 10.01 19.14
N SER A 197 2.66 11.27 18.71
CA SER A 197 3.80 12.17 18.58
C SER A 197 3.39 13.61 18.91
N ASP A 198 4.25 14.30 19.66
CA ASP A 198 4.08 15.73 19.98
C ASP A 198 4.37 16.66 18.80
N ARG A 199 4.94 16.12 17.71
CA ARG A 199 5.42 16.90 16.55
C ARG A 199 4.60 16.67 15.29
N THR A 200 4.04 15.47 15.14
CA THR A 200 3.32 15.06 13.93
C THR A 200 2.00 14.42 14.34
N THR A 201 0.90 14.93 13.80
CA THR A 201 -0.39 14.28 13.93
C THR A 201 -0.53 13.21 12.86
N TYR A 202 -0.66 11.95 13.27
CA TYR A 202 -1.09 10.87 12.40
C TYR A 202 -2.60 10.66 12.55
N TYR A 203 -3.26 10.24 11.48
CA TYR A 203 -4.71 10.12 11.43
C TYR A 203 -5.17 8.68 11.49
N VAL A 204 -6.40 8.45 11.97
CA VAL A 204 -7.01 7.10 12.04
C VAL A 204 -7.14 6.43 10.67
N THR A 205 -7.23 7.22 9.59
CA THR A 205 -7.24 6.69 8.20
C THR A 205 -5.85 6.55 7.58
N ASP A 206 -4.77 6.81 8.32
CA ASP A 206 -3.40 6.69 7.79
C ASP A 206 -2.92 5.22 7.82
N PRO A 207 -2.82 4.54 6.66
CA PRO A 207 -2.56 3.11 6.60
C PRO A 207 -1.21 2.66 7.14
N CYS A 208 -0.26 3.60 7.28
CA CYS A 208 1.07 3.34 7.80
C CYS A 208 1.18 3.58 9.31
N HIS A 209 0.20 4.26 9.92
CA HIS A 209 0.32 4.77 11.28
C HIS A 209 -0.85 4.37 12.19
N ASP A 210 -1.92 3.78 11.65
CA ASP A 210 -2.98 3.14 12.41
C ASP A 210 -2.98 1.62 12.19
N ASN A 211 -2.96 0.84 13.27
CA ASN A 211 -2.94 -0.62 13.21
C ASN A 211 -4.33 -1.26 13.03
N HIS A 212 -5.40 -0.47 13.00
CA HIS A 212 -6.75 -0.93 12.70
C HIS A 212 -7.13 -0.74 11.23
N GLU A 213 -6.33 -0.01 10.45
CA GLU A 213 -6.62 0.17 9.03
C GLU A 213 -6.53 -1.18 8.28
N PRO A 214 -7.51 -1.50 7.41
CA PRO A 214 -7.54 -2.75 6.65
C PRO A 214 -6.27 -3.03 5.84
N PHE A 215 -5.57 -1.97 5.40
CA PHE A 215 -4.28 -2.08 4.75
C PHE A 215 -3.20 -2.71 5.64
N HIS A 216 -3.10 -2.33 6.91
CA HIS A 216 -2.15 -2.95 7.85
C HIS A 216 -2.49 -4.44 8.02
N VAL A 217 -3.78 -4.73 8.22
CA VAL A 217 -4.27 -6.10 8.40
C VAL A 217 -3.99 -6.98 7.18
N ALA A 218 -4.22 -6.47 5.96
CA ALA A 218 -3.91 -7.20 4.73
C ALA A 218 -2.41 -7.48 4.61
N ASN A 219 -1.55 -6.49 4.87
CA ASN A 219 -0.11 -6.69 4.83
C ASN A 219 0.39 -7.69 5.89
N LEU A 220 -0.22 -7.71 7.09
CA LEU A 220 0.06 -8.75 8.08
C LEU A 220 -0.32 -10.16 7.59
N ALA A 221 -1.47 -10.31 6.94
CA ALA A 221 -1.90 -11.58 6.37
C ALA A 221 -0.94 -12.06 5.28
N ILE A 222 -0.53 -11.16 4.38
CA ILE A 222 0.46 -11.43 3.32
C ILE A 222 1.80 -11.85 3.93
N TYR A 223 2.31 -11.11 4.92
CA TYR A 223 3.56 -11.44 5.59
C TYR A 223 3.51 -12.81 6.26
N ARG A 224 2.47 -13.09 7.06
CA ARG A 224 2.31 -14.38 7.75
C ARG A 224 2.23 -15.54 6.76
N TRP A 225 1.51 -15.34 5.66
CA TRP A 225 1.45 -16.32 4.59
C TRP A 225 2.84 -16.57 4.00
N GLN A 226 3.60 -15.53 3.66
CA GLN A 226 4.96 -15.68 3.10
C GLN A 226 5.89 -16.41 4.07
N GLN A 227 5.86 -16.07 5.36
CA GLN A 227 6.65 -16.77 6.38
C GLN A 227 6.28 -18.25 6.50
N ALA A 228 4.99 -18.58 6.41
CA ALA A 228 4.51 -19.97 6.41
C ALA A 228 4.81 -20.74 5.12
N ASN A 229 5.15 -20.04 4.01
CA ASN A 229 5.34 -20.61 2.68
C ASN A 229 6.76 -20.37 2.14
N GLY A 230 7.77 -20.54 3.00
CA GLY A 230 9.19 -20.51 2.58
C GLY A 230 10.01 -19.35 3.13
N GLY A 231 9.44 -18.50 3.98
CA GLY A 231 10.14 -17.36 4.57
C GLY A 231 10.39 -16.24 3.56
N CYS A 232 11.22 -15.27 3.91
CA CYS A 232 11.57 -14.17 3.01
C CYS A 232 13.09 -14.14 2.75
N PRO A 233 13.62 -15.01 1.86
CA PRO A 233 15.03 -14.98 1.51
C PRO A 233 15.44 -13.63 0.94
N SER A 234 16.44 -12.99 1.53
CA SER A 234 16.94 -11.66 1.12
C SER A 234 17.18 -11.56 -0.40
N SER A 235 17.65 -12.62 -1.05
CA SER A 235 17.95 -12.60 -2.49
C SER A 235 16.73 -12.58 -3.41
N THR A 236 15.53 -12.92 -2.96
CA THR A 236 14.34 -13.07 -3.83
C THR A 236 13.05 -12.46 -3.26
N CYS A 237 13.08 -12.01 -2.01
CA CYS A 237 11.91 -11.55 -1.27
C CYS A 237 12.14 -10.18 -0.61
N ALA A 238 11.09 -9.35 -0.63
CA ALA A 238 10.96 -8.15 0.17
C ALA A 238 9.48 -7.70 0.19
N PHE A 239 9.11 -6.98 1.25
CA PHE A 239 7.86 -6.24 1.37
C PHE A 239 8.15 -4.77 1.11
N ILE A 240 7.80 -4.31 -0.08
CA ILE A 240 8.11 -2.96 -0.55
C ILE A 240 6.87 -2.07 -0.41
N GLN A 241 7.00 -0.98 0.33
CA GLN A 241 5.99 0.06 0.44
C GLN A 241 6.38 1.28 -0.39
N MET A 242 5.55 1.56 -1.41
CA MET A 242 5.78 2.62 -2.38
C MET A 242 5.11 3.92 -1.90
N HIS A 243 5.92 4.90 -1.55
CA HIS A 243 5.49 6.23 -1.16
C HIS A 243 5.97 7.30 -2.15
N GLY A 244 5.34 8.47 -2.05
CA GLY A 244 5.70 9.69 -2.74
C GLY A 244 5.91 10.82 -1.75
N LYS A 245 6.89 11.67 -2.02
CA LYS A 245 7.17 12.85 -1.19
C LYS A 245 6.90 14.15 -1.93
N GLY A 246 6.48 15.16 -1.17
CA GLY A 246 6.34 16.53 -1.66
C GLY A 246 7.69 17.13 -2.08
N PRO A 247 7.71 18.11 -2.99
CA PRO A 247 8.95 18.66 -3.54
C PRO A 247 9.85 19.34 -2.49
N SER A 248 9.28 19.87 -1.41
CA SER A 248 10.02 20.47 -0.30
C SER A 248 10.54 19.45 0.71
N THR A 249 10.06 18.20 0.67
CA THR A 249 10.44 17.16 1.63
C THR A 249 11.58 16.33 1.06
N CYS A 250 12.71 16.30 1.78
CA CYS A 250 13.95 15.66 1.32
C CYS A 250 14.31 16.06 -0.13
N PRO A 251 14.44 17.36 -0.43
CA PRO A 251 14.44 17.88 -1.80
C PRO A 251 15.63 17.39 -2.63
N THR A 252 16.71 16.97 -1.98
CA THR A 252 17.93 16.46 -2.63
C THR A 252 17.80 15.02 -3.09
N ASP A 253 16.85 14.25 -2.57
CA ASP A 253 16.72 12.82 -2.85
C ASP A 253 15.65 12.61 -3.93
N GLN A 254 15.99 11.98 -5.06
CA GLN A 254 14.98 11.50 -6.01
C GLN A 254 14.31 10.24 -5.48
N VAL A 255 15.09 9.39 -4.80
CA VAL A 255 14.64 8.20 -4.10
C VAL A 255 15.32 8.14 -2.74
N PHE A 256 14.54 7.96 -1.68
CA PHE A 256 15.04 7.69 -0.34
C PHE A 256 14.52 6.33 0.13
N LEU A 257 15.43 5.39 0.38
CA LEU A 257 15.13 4.04 0.80
C LEU A 257 15.34 3.91 2.30
N SER A 258 14.43 3.23 3.02
CA SER A 258 14.62 2.89 4.44
C SER A 258 14.09 1.50 4.77
N SER A 259 14.69 0.84 5.75
CA SER A 259 14.17 -0.39 6.36
C SER A 259 13.48 -0.13 7.70
N GLY A 260 12.98 1.09 7.95
CA GLY A 260 12.26 1.42 9.19
C GLY A 260 13.15 1.64 10.41
N LEU A 261 14.45 1.88 10.18
CA LEU A 261 15.42 2.15 11.24
C LEU A 261 15.62 3.65 11.47
N ALA A 262 15.89 4.01 12.72
CA ALA A 262 16.22 5.37 13.13
C ALA A 262 17.64 5.76 12.69
N ARG A 263 18.18 6.85 13.27
CA ARG A 263 19.52 7.38 12.96
C ARG A 263 20.54 7.19 14.09
N SER A 264 20.32 6.25 15.00
CA SER A 264 21.34 5.88 15.98
C SER A 264 22.62 5.39 15.28
N SER A 265 23.77 5.44 15.95
CA SER A 265 25.02 4.92 15.40
C SER A 265 24.90 3.45 14.96
N SER A 266 24.16 2.64 15.72
CA SER A 266 23.87 1.24 15.35
C SER A 266 22.99 1.12 14.11
N SER A 267 22.02 2.01 13.93
CA SER A 267 21.16 2.02 12.74
C SER A 267 21.93 2.47 11.50
N ALA A 268 22.77 3.50 11.63
CA ALA A 268 23.65 3.93 10.54
C ALA A 268 24.61 2.81 10.12
N ALA A 269 25.22 2.13 11.10
CA ALA A 269 26.12 1.00 10.84
C ALA A 269 25.41 -0.15 10.08
N TRP A 270 24.12 -0.41 10.36
CA TRP A 270 23.35 -1.43 9.64
C TRP A 270 23.26 -1.16 8.14
N TYR A 271 23.12 0.10 7.73
CA TYR A 271 23.08 0.50 6.32
C TYR A 271 24.45 0.48 5.63
N THR A 272 25.55 0.51 6.38
CA THR A 272 26.91 0.62 5.85
C THR A 272 27.79 -0.60 6.10
N ASP A 273 27.34 -1.59 6.89
CA ASP A 273 28.08 -2.83 7.10
C ASP A 273 28.20 -3.67 5.81
N ASP A 274 28.97 -4.75 5.85
CA ASP A 274 29.20 -5.62 4.68
C ASP A 274 28.12 -6.69 4.51
N VAL A 275 27.07 -6.70 5.34
CA VAL A 275 26.00 -7.69 5.24
C VAL A 275 25.10 -7.34 4.06
N ASP A 276 24.98 -8.30 3.13
CA ASP A 276 24.16 -8.20 1.94
C ASP A 276 22.66 -8.17 2.29
N ARG A 277 21.96 -7.13 1.83
CA ARG A 277 20.55 -6.89 2.13
C ARG A 277 19.83 -6.31 0.92
N PRO A 278 18.52 -6.57 0.76
CA PRO A 278 17.77 -6.17 -0.43
C PRO A 278 17.86 -4.68 -0.72
N ILE A 279 17.73 -3.85 0.32
CA ILE A 279 17.77 -2.39 0.21
C ILE A 279 19.10 -1.86 -0.33
N LYS A 280 20.23 -2.51 -0.02
CA LYS A 280 21.57 -2.10 -0.49
C LYS A 280 21.76 -2.45 -1.96
N ARG A 281 21.35 -3.66 -2.37
CA ARG A 281 21.34 -4.08 -3.77
C ARG A 281 20.39 -3.21 -4.59
N LEU A 282 19.20 -2.91 -4.06
CA LEU A 282 18.24 -2.02 -4.71
C LEU A 282 18.81 -0.62 -4.92
N LYS A 283 19.44 -0.02 -3.90
CA LYS A 283 20.13 1.26 -4.03
C LYS A 283 21.14 1.23 -5.17
N ALA A 284 22.02 0.22 -5.20
CA ALA A 284 23.06 0.10 -6.21
C ALA A 284 22.47 -0.04 -7.62
N ASN A 285 21.46 -0.90 -7.79
CA ASN A 285 20.82 -1.14 -9.08
C ASN A 285 20.00 0.06 -9.56
N LEU A 286 19.36 0.80 -8.66
CA LEU A 286 18.72 2.08 -9.02
C LEU A 286 19.75 3.12 -9.44
N GLN A 287 20.93 3.17 -8.81
CA GLN A 287 21.99 4.11 -9.18
C GLN A 287 22.53 3.81 -10.59
N LEU A 288 22.57 2.54 -10.97
CA LEU A 288 22.91 2.12 -12.33
C LEU A 288 21.81 2.47 -13.34
N ALA A 289 20.54 2.29 -12.96
CA ALA A 289 19.40 2.63 -13.81
C ALA A 289 19.23 4.14 -14.00
N PHE A 290 19.59 4.94 -12.99
CA PHE A 290 19.43 6.39 -12.97
C PHE A 290 20.71 7.10 -12.49
N PRO A 291 21.77 7.18 -13.33
CA PRO A 291 23.07 7.70 -12.90
C PRO A 291 23.06 9.16 -12.44
N SER A 292 22.08 9.96 -12.89
CA SER A 292 21.93 11.37 -12.53
C SER A 292 21.10 11.60 -11.27
N TRP A 293 20.49 10.56 -10.70
CA TRP A 293 19.63 10.67 -9.53
C TRP A 293 20.43 10.47 -8.24
N ASN A 294 20.04 11.20 -7.21
CA ASN A 294 20.48 10.92 -5.86
C ASN A 294 19.53 9.90 -5.23
N ILE A 295 20.07 8.70 -5.00
CA ILE A 295 19.38 7.57 -4.38
C ILE A 295 20.08 7.28 -3.06
N SER A 296 19.39 7.52 -1.96
CA SER A 296 20.01 7.55 -0.63
C SER A 296 19.29 6.65 0.37
N MET A 297 20.02 6.29 1.42
CA MET A 297 19.53 5.62 2.63
C MET A 297 19.76 6.54 3.85
N PRO A 298 19.29 6.18 5.07
CA PRO A 298 19.50 7.00 6.26
C PRO A 298 20.97 7.30 6.59
N SER A 299 21.91 6.49 6.08
CA SER A 299 23.36 6.72 6.19
C SER A 299 23.91 7.80 5.26
N ASP A 300 23.23 8.09 4.15
CA ASP A 300 23.72 9.01 3.11
C ASP A 300 23.01 10.37 3.12
N SER A 301 21.79 10.43 3.69
CA SER A 301 20.92 11.60 3.66
C SER A 301 20.33 11.93 5.04
N SER A 302 20.05 13.22 5.25
CA SER A 302 19.32 13.74 6.41
C SER A 302 17.79 13.62 6.29
N CYS A 303 17.27 13.03 5.21
CA CYS A 303 15.84 12.88 4.96
C CYS A 303 15.07 12.23 6.12
N ILE A 304 14.09 12.92 6.71
CA ILE A 304 13.41 12.45 7.92
C ILE A 304 12.44 11.28 7.71
N LEU A 305 12.15 10.90 6.47
CA LEU A 305 11.14 9.89 6.12
C LEU A 305 11.66 8.45 6.25
N THR A 306 12.20 8.11 7.43
CA THR A 306 12.86 6.81 7.68
C THR A 306 11.90 5.67 8.01
N ALA A 307 10.59 5.90 7.99
CA ALA A 307 9.55 4.92 8.31
C ALA A 307 9.67 4.24 9.70
N THR A 308 10.32 4.89 10.67
CA THR A 308 10.43 4.35 12.05
C THR A 308 9.08 4.25 12.75
N SER A 309 8.09 5.03 12.32
CA SER A 309 6.72 5.03 12.80
C SER A 309 5.78 4.11 12.02
N ASN A 310 6.27 3.43 10.99
CA ASN A 310 5.41 2.57 10.17
C ASN A 310 5.05 1.29 10.94
N VAL A 311 3.76 1.08 11.23
CA VAL A 311 3.30 -0.04 12.07
C VAL A 311 3.56 -1.41 11.43
N PHE A 312 3.47 -1.50 10.10
CA PHE A 312 3.80 -2.74 9.39
C PHE A 312 5.31 -2.98 9.36
N GLY A 313 6.10 -1.93 9.07
CA GLY A 313 7.56 -2.01 9.12
C GLY A 313 8.10 -2.44 10.49
N ARG A 314 7.52 -1.91 11.58
CA ARG A 314 7.83 -2.35 12.95
C ARG A 314 7.56 -3.84 13.15
N PHE A 315 6.39 -4.32 12.69
CA PHE A 315 6.04 -5.73 12.79
C PHE A 315 7.01 -6.65 12.04
N VAL A 316 7.31 -6.31 10.77
CA VAL A 316 8.29 -7.07 9.96
C VAL A 316 9.67 -7.07 10.62
N ASN A 317 10.04 -5.97 11.26
CA ASN A 317 11.30 -5.86 12.00
C ASN A 317 11.21 -6.36 13.46
N GLY A 318 10.39 -7.39 13.71
CA GLY A 318 10.40 -8.17 14.94
C GLY A 318 9.68 -7.55 16.14
N ILE A 319 8.94 -6.45 15.98
CA ILE A 319 8.11 -5.89 17.06
C ILE A 319 6.80 -6.67 17.13
N ASP A 320 6.42 -7.09 18.35
CA ASP A 320 5.16 -7.78 18.58
C ASP A 320 3.96 -6.92 18.15
N ALA A 321 2.92 -7.56 17.59
CA ALA A 321 1.73 -6.88 17.08
C ALA A 321 1.02 -6.00 18.15
N SER A 322 1.12 -6.34 19.43
CA SER A 322 0.56 -5.53 20.52
C SER A 322 1.39 -4.27 20.83
N GLN A 323 2.63 -4.19 20.34
CA GLN A 323 3.59 -3.12 20.64
C GLN A 323 3.94 -2.26 19.43
N VAL A 324 3.46 -2.58 18.22
CA VAL A 324 3.78 -1.82 16.99
C VAL A 324 3.40 -0.34 17.08
N CYS A 325 2.43 0.03 17.93
CA CYS A 325 2.03 1.42 18.12
C CYS A 325 2.99 2.23 18.99
N THR A 326 3.80 1.60 19.84
CA THR A 326 4.56 2.28 20.90
C THR A 326 6.06 2.01 20.84
N THR A 327 6.46 0.92 20.19
CA THR A 327 7.85 0.46 20.19
C THR A 327 8.46 0.57 18.79
N GLU A 328 9.55 1.33 18.68
CA GLU A 328 10.37 1.37 17.47
C GLU A 328 11.24 0.11 17.36
N SER A 329 11.54 -0.31 16.12
CA SER A 329 12.53 -1.38 15.90
C SER A 329 13.97 -0.84 15.99
N ASN A 330 14.93 -1.76 15.95
CA ASN A 330 16.35 -1.47 16.05
C ASN A 330 17.17 -2.39 15.14
N ALA A 331 18.46 -2.07 15.01
CA ALA A 331 19.39 -2.75 14.11
C ALA A 331 19.55 -4.25 14.41
N SER A 332 19.37 -4.72 15.65
CA SER A 332 19.53 -6.15 15.98
C SER A 332 18.32 -7.00 15.59
N LEU A 333 17.15 -6.40 15.41
CA LEU A 333 15.92 -7.11 14.99
C LEU A 333 15.66 -7.00 13.48
N THR A 334 16.19 -5.97 12.83
CA THR A 334 15.88 -5.66 11.43
C THR A 334 16.66 -6.55 10.47
N THR A 335 15.94 -7.37 9.70
CA THR A 335 16.50 -8.31 8.72
C THR A 335 16.68 -7.68 7.33
N GLY A 336 15.92 -6.64 7.02
CA GLY A 336 15.89 -5.99 5.71
C GLY A 336 14.74 -6.47 4.81
N GLU A 337 13.81 -7.27 5.33
CA GLU A 337 12.61 -7.72 4.63
C GLU A 337 11.65 -6.57 4.31
N PHE A 338 11.60 -5.54 5.16
CA PHE A 338 10.84 -4.32 4.91
C PHE A 338 11.68 -3.29 4.15
N VAL A 339 11.15 -2.82 3.03
CA VAL A 339 11.74 -1.75 2.21
C VAL A 339 10.70 -0.66 1.99
N HIS A 340 10.90 0.47 2.64
CA HIS A 340 10.13 1.70 2.44
C HIS A 340 10.82 2.58 1.42
N ILE A 341 10.07 3.11 0.45
CA ILE A 341 10.60 3.92 -0.64
C ILE A 341 9.84 5.24 -0.72
N GLU A 342 10.56 6.34 -0.51
CA GLU A 342 10.04 7.70 -0.65
C GLU A 342 10.56 8.32 -1.94
N GLN A 343 9.65 8.81 -2.78
CA GLN A 343 9.98 9.14 -4.17
C GLN A 343 9.59 10.55 -4.57
N ALA A 344 10.52 11.27 -5.21
CA ALA A 344 10.19 12.47 -5.94
C ALA A 344 9.22 12.16 -7.11
N ARG A 345 8.52 13.17 -7.63
CA ARG A 345 7.56 12.98 -8.73
C ARG A 345 8.19 12.31 -9.96
N ILE A 346 9.37 12.78 -10.38
CA ILE A 346 10.11 12.23 -11.54
C ILE A 346 10.39 10.72 -11.40
N SER A 347 10.52 10.21 -10.17
CA SER A 347 10.74 8.78 -9.93
C SER A 347 9.49 7.93 -10.14
N ARG A 348 8.29 8.53 -10.10
CA ARG A 348 6.99 7.84 -10.22
C ARG A 348 6.37 7.93 -11.62
N GLU A 349 6.86 8.85 -12.45
CA GLU A 349 6.38 9.08 -13.81
C GLU A 349 6.67 7.87 -14.72
N VAL A 350 5.85 7.65 -15.73
CA VAL A 350 5.91 6.45 -16.59
C VAL A 350 7.28 6.23 -17.23
N ASP A 351 7.99 7.30 -17.59
CA ASP A 351 9.34 7.24 -18.20
C ASP A 351 10.39 6.61 -17.27
N SER A 352 10.14 6.55 -15.96
CA SER A 352 11.05 5.90 -15.00
C SER A 352 10.76 4.41 -14.83
N HIS A 353 9.60 3.91 -15.25
CA HIS A 353 9.14 2.58 -14.86
C HIS A 353 10.10 1.48 -15.31
N ASP A 354 10.63 1.56 -16.54
CA ASP A 354 11.57 0.57 -17.08
C ASP A 354 12.90 0.52 -16.30
N GLY A 355 13.39 1.66 -15.82
CA GLY A 355 14.58 1.71 -14.97
C GLY A 355 14.32 1.06 -13.61
N TRP A 356 13.16 1.30 -13.02
CA TRP A 356 12.72 0.65 -11.78
C TRP A 356 12.55 -0.86 -11.93
N ILE A 357 11.89 -1.31 -13.00
CA ILE A 357 11.68 -2.73 -13.30
C ILE A 357 13.03 -3.44 -13.43
N ARG A 358 13.97 -2.85 -14.17
CA ARG A 358 15.34 -3.39 -14.29
C ARG A 358 16.00 -3.49 -12.93
N ALA A 359 15.95 -2.41 -12.13
CA ALA A 359 16.59 -2.41 -10.82
C ALA A 359 16.02 -3.47 -9.87
N LEU A 360 14.69 -3.69 -9.86
CA LEU A 360 14.06 -4.75 -9.07
C LEU A 360 14.46 -6.14 -9.57
N ARG A 361 14.46 -6.37 -10.89
CA ARG A 361 14.86 -7.67 -11.45
C ARG A 361 16.29 -8.05 -11.06
N GLU A 362 17.23 -7.12 -11.20
CA GLU A 362 18.63 -7.34 -10.80
C GLU A 362 18.79 -7.52 -9.28
N THR A 363 17.97 -6.84 -8.48
CA THR A 363 18.04 -6.92 -7.01
C THR A 363 17.60 -8.27 -6.47
N PHE A 364 16.62 -8.89 -7.15
CA PHE A 364 15.90 -10.07 -6.67
C PHE A 364 16.05 -11.30 -7.58
N GLY A 365 17.00 -11.25 -8.53
CA GLY A 365 17.33 -12.37 -9.41
C GLY A 365 16.18 -12.83 -10.30
N MET A 366 15.34 -11.90 -10.75
CA MET A 366 14.19 -12.23 -11.60
C MET A 366 14.63 -12.36 -13.05
N GLU A 367 14.20 -13.43 -13.71
CA GLU A 367 14.54 -13.67 -15.12
C GLU A 367 14.03 -12.53 -16.02
N ILE A 368 14.90 -12.09 -16.93
CA ILE A 368 14.49 -11.22 -18.04
C ILE A 368 13.69 -12.09 -19.00
N VAL A 369 12.37 -11.97 -18.95
CA VAL A 369 11.54 -12.46 -20.05
C VAL A 369 11.80 -11.54 -21.23
N ASN A 370 12.68 -11.95 -22.15
CA ASN A 370 12.82 -11.31 -23.45
C ASN A 370 11.45 -11.40 -24.14
N ARG A 371 10.80 -10.26 -24.32
CA ARG A 371 9.60 -10.13 -25.15
C ARG A 371 10.11 -9.85 -26.55
N ASP A 372 10.18 -10.90 -27.38
CA ASP A 372 10.37 -10.75 -28.83
C ASP A 372 9.09 -10.22 -29.48
#